data_AF-A0A7K0RJS5-F1
#
_entry.id   AF-A0A7K0RJS5-F1
#
_cell.length_a   1.000
_cell.length_b   1.000
_cell.length_c   1.000
_cell.angle_alpha   90.00
_cell.angle_beta   90.00
_cell.angle_gamma   90.00
#
_symmetry.space_group_name_H-M   'P 1'
#
loop_
_entity.id
_entity.type
_entity.pdbx_description
1 polymer ?
#
loop_
_entity_poly.entity_id
_entity_poly.type
_entity_poly.pdbx_seq_one_letter_code
_entity_poly.pdbx_strand_id
1 'polypeptide(L)'
;MKRITVVAAAFVVAVGGVLGIAGVASAAPVKHVAVAPAIKAEAIAAFKKAGCAGCHTLAAAGALGTRGPNLDGLFFPAADIVRQVTNGGSYMPAFGTILTKHQIQSLAAWIDAVRLVKDPNAAAATTAATKPTATKPAATTATAAPAALTPAVKALGVAAFKKAGCAGCHALAAQGALGTRGPNLDGLYFPVADIIRQV
;
A
#
# COMPACT_ATOMS: atom_id res chain seq x y z
N MET A 1 28.56 -30.43 -52.26
CA MET A 1 29.96 -30.41 -51.77
C MET A 1 30.73 -29.27 -52.44
N LYS A 2 30.90 -28.11 -51.78
CA LYS A 2 32.10 -27.24 -51.89
C LYS A 2 31.98 -26.00 -50.99
N ARG A 3 32.71 -26.09 -49.87
CA ARG A 3 33.57 -25.08 -49.20
C ARG A 3 32.98 -23.75 -48.72
N ILE A 4 32.94 -23.67 -47.38
CA ILE A 4 32.90 -22.49 -46.51
C ILE A 4 34.15 -21.64 -46.70
N THR A 5 33.99 -20.31 -46.74
CA THR A 5 35.03 -19.34 -46.32
C THR A 5 34.36 -18.14 -45.65
N VAL A 6 34.58 -18.01 -44.34
CA VAL A 6 34.34 -16.81 -43.53
C VAL A 6 35.64 -16.00 -43.54
N VAL A 7 35.58 -14.70 -43.81
CA VAL A 7 36.65 -13.72 -43.50
C VAL A 7 36.01 -12.49 -42.91
N ALA A 8 36.69 -11.94 -41.90
CA ALA A 8 36.18 -11.17 -40.79
C ALA A 8 36.04 -9.65 -41.03
N ALA A 9 35.13 -9.07 -40.24
CA ALA A 9 35.13 -7.77 -39.57
C ALA A 9 36.03 -6.62 -40.07
N ALA A 10 35.40 -5.47 -40.34
CA ALA A 10 35.97 -4.15 -40.05
C ALA A 10 35.01 -3.38 -39.14
N PHE A 11 35.48 -3.13 -37.90
CA PHE A 11 34.89 -2.24 -36.91
C PHE A 11 34.93 -0.80 -37.43
N VAL A 12 33.78 -0.11 -37.48
CA VAL A 12 33.74 1.35 -37.53
C VAL A 12 33.22 1.84 -36.19
N VAL A 13 34.14 2.26 -35.33
CA VAL A 13 33.87 3.05 -34.14
C VAL A 13 33.72 4.50 -34.60
N ALA A 14 32.50 5.01 -34.61
CA ALA A 14 32.23 6.44 -34.78
C ALA A 14 31.76 7.01 -33.43
N VAL A 15 32.69 7.62 -32.71
CA VAL A 15 32.40 8.50 -31.57
C VAL A 15 31.97 9.85 -32.13
N GLY A 16 30.74 10.26 -31.83
CA GLY A 16 30.19 11.56 -32.18
C GLY A 16 29.03 11.91 -31.26
N GLY A 17 29.35 12.54 -30.12
CA GLY A 17 28.34 13.09 -29.23
C GLY A 17 27.95 14.51 -29.65
N VAL A 18 26.65 14.83 -29.63
CA VAL A 18 26.11 16.19 -29.48
C VAL A 18 24.74 16.11 -28.81
N LEU A 19 24.61 16.86 -27.70
CA LEU A 19 23.42 17.46 -27.06
C LEU A 19 22.09 16.69 -27.01
N GLY A 20 21.67 16.38 -25.79
CA GLY A 20 20.27 16.10 -25.47
C GLY A 20 19.39 17.35 -25.42
N ILE A 21 18.11 17.17 -25.74
CA ILE A 21 16.97 17.84 -25.13
C ILE A 21 15.76 16.89 -25.10
N ALA A 22 15.18 16.75 -23.90
CA ALA A 22 13.78 16.46 -23.60
C ALA A 22 13.11 15.24 -24.28
N GLY A 23 13.41 14.05 -23.75
CA GLY A 23 12.42 12.97 -23.74
C GLY A 23 11.29 13.32 -22.77
N VAL A 24 10.21 13.93 -23.27
CA VAL A 24 8.91 13.88 -22.58
C VAL A 24 8.35 12.48 -22.80
N ALA A 25 8.71 11.56 -21.90
CA ALA A 25 7.93 10.35 -21.71
C ALA A 25 6.52 10.78 -21.32
N SER A 26 5.57 10.71 -22.26
CA SER A 26 4.15 10.72 -21.95
C SER A 26 3.90 9.57 -20.98
N ALA A 27 3.65 9.92 -19.72
CA ALA A 27 3.14 8.97 -18.74
C ALA A 27 1.80 8.44 -19.26
N ALA A 28 1.83 7.22 -19.80
CA ALA A 28 0.63 6.48 -20.10
C ALA A 28 -0.21 6.37 -18.82
N PRO A 29 -1.56 6.44 -18.91
CA PRO A 29 -2.40 6.29 -17.75
C PRO A 29 -2.09 4.95 -17.07
N VAL A 30 -1.79 4.99 -15.77
CA VAL A 30 -1.59 3.80 -14.94
C VAL A 30 -2.89 3.01 -15.00
N LYS A 31 -2.92 1.98 -15.85
CA LYS A 31 -3.99 1.00 -15.84
C LYS A 31 -3.93 0.35 -14.47
N HIS A 32 -4.97 0.54 -13.67
CA HIS A 32 -5.17 -0.28 -12.48
C HIS A 32 -5.10 -1.72 -12.97
N VAL A 33 -4.07 -2.46 -12.53
CA VAL A 33 -3.97 -3.87 -12.85
C VAL A 33 -5.13 -4.52 -12.10
N ALA A 34 -6.23 -4.73 -12.82
CA ALA A 34 -7.36 -5.46 -12.30
C ALA A 34 -6.84 -6.82 -11.84
N VAL A 35 -7.09 -7.17 -10.57
CA VAL A 35 -6.72 -8.48 -10.04
C VAL A 35 -7.39 -9.53 -10.90
N ALA A 36 -6.58 -10.40 -11.52
CA ALA A 36 -7.08 -11.42 -12.43
C ALA A 36 -8.18 -12.24 -11.72
N PRO A 37 -9.27 -12.62 -12.42
CA PRO A 37 -10.41 -13.32 -11.80
C PRO A 37 -10.01 -14.57 -11.01
N ALA A 38 -9.00 -15.32 -11.48
CA ALA A 38 -8.47 -16.49 -10.80
C ALA A 38 -7.83 -16.15 -9.44
N ILE A 39 -7.04 -15.06 -9.37
CA ILE A 39 -6.42 -14.58 -8.13
C ILE A 39 -7.48 -14.14 -7.13
N LYS A 40 -8.51 -13.42 -7.61
CA LYS A 40 -9.65 -13.03 -6.78
C LYS A 40 -10.39 -14.24 -6.21
N ALA A 41 -10.68 -15.25 -7.05
CA ALA A 41 -11.38 -16.46 -6.62
C ALA A 41 -10.57 -17.24 -5.57
N GLU A 42 -9.27 -17.41 -5.79
CA GLU A 42 -8.37 -18.05 -4.83
C GLU A 42 -8.30 -17.27 -3.51
N ALA A 43 -8.18 -15.95 -3.57
CA ALA A 43 -8.14 -15.08 -2.40
C ALA A 43 -9.43 -15.20 -1.57
N ILE A 44 -10.61 -15.15 -2.21
CA ILE A 44 -11.89 -15.32 -1.52
C ILE A 44 -11.98 -16.70 -0.87
N ALA A 45 -11.56 -17.76 -1.57
CA ALA A 45 -11.57 -19.11 -1.02
C ALA A 45 -10.63 -19.25 0.18
N ALA A 46 -9.41 -18.72 0.10
CA ALA A 46 -8.45 -18.70 1.20
C ALA A 46 -8.99 -17.89 2.40
N PHE A 47 -9.55 -16.70 2.15
CA PHE A 47 -10.13 -15.83 3.17
C PHE A 47 -11.25 -16.53 3.97
N LYS A 48 -12.14 -17.23 3.26
CA LYS A 48 -13.24 -17.98 3.89
C LYS A 48 -12.73 -19.21 4.63
N LYS A 49 -11.89 -20.01 3.98
CA LYS A 49 -11.35 -21.27 4.54
C LYS A 49 -10.49 -21.02 5.79
N ALA A 50 -9.73 -19.93 5.82
CA ALA A 50 -8.92 -19.54 6.97
C ALA A 50 -9.74 -18.88 8.10
N GLY A 51 -11.07 -18.73 7.94
CA GLY A 51 -11.95 -18.16 8.95
C GLY A 51 -11.83 -16.64 9.12
N CYS A 52 -11.16 -15.95 8.21
CA CYS A 52 -10.95 -14.49 8.29
C CYS A 52 -12.29 -13.74 8.36
N ALA A 53 -13.32 -14.25 7.68
CA ALA A 53 -14.66 -13.67 7.63
C ALA A 53 -15.36 -13.58 8.99
N GLY A 54 -15.01 -14.45 9.96
CA GLY A 54 -15.57 -14.39 11.32
C GLY A 54 -15.01 -13.26 12.16
N CYS A 55 -13.83 -12.72 11.79
CA CYS A 55 -13.19 -11.62 12.49
C CYS A 55 -13.29 -10.30 11.75
N HIS A 56 -13.17 -10.29 10.42
CA HIS A 56 -13.06 -9.06 9.62
C HIS A 56 -14.31 -8.76 8.80
N THR A 57 -14.57 -7.47 8.60
CA THR A 57 -15.55 -6.98 7.64
C THR A 57 -14.84 -6.83 6.29
N LEU A 58 -15.43 -7.41 5.25
CA LEU A 58 -14.96 -7.30 3.87
C LEU A 58 -16.13 -7.63 2.94
N ALA A 59 -16.81 -6.61 2.42
CA ALA A 59 -18.01 -6.75 1.61
C ALA A 59 -17.75 -7.61 0.36
N ALA A 60 -16.57 -7.48 -0.26
CA ALA A 60 -16.18 -8.28 -1.40
C ALA A 60 -16.07 -9.80 -1.10
N ALA A 61 -15.96 -10.18 0.17
CA ALA A 61 -16.00 -11.57 0.65
C ALA A 61 -17.39 -12.00 1.16
N GLY A 62 -18.33 -11.07 1.33
CA GLY A 62 -19.55 -11.25 2.11
C GLY A 62 -19.31 -11.38 3.62
N ALA A 63 -18.22 -10.79 4.13
CA ALA A 63 -17.82 -10.92 5.52
C ALA A 63 -18.26 -9.71 6.37
N LEU A 64 -18.74 -9.99 7.59
CA LEU A 64 -19.32 -9.00 8.52
C LEU A 64 -18.67 -9.04 9.91
N GLY A 65 -17.52 -9.72 10.06
CA GLY A 65 -16.84 -9.80 11.34
C GLY A 65 -16.37 -8.43 11.83
N THR A 66 -16.42 -8.19 13.14
CA THR A 66 -16.07 -6.89 13.73
C THR A 66 -14.99 -6.99 14.80
N ARG A 67 -14.45 -8.19 15.04
CA ARG A 67 -13.34 -8.38 16.00
C ARG A 67 -12.01 -7.86 15.45
N GLY A 68 -11.80 -8.04 14.16
CA GLY A 68 -10.69 -7.44 13.41
C GLY A 68 -11.13 -6.16 12.71
N PRO A 69 -10.18 -5.38 12.18
CA PRO A 69 -10.46 -4.17 11.43
C PRO A 69 -11.38 -4.43 10.23
N ASN A 70 -12.16 -3.42 9.87
CA ASN A 70 -12.90 -3.36 8.62
C ASN A 70 -11.95 -3.14 7.44
N LEU A 71 -11.86 -4.13 6.56
CA LEU A 71 -10.94 -4.14 5.42
C LEU A 71 -11.48 -3.37 4.20
N ASP A 72 -12.75 -2.96 4.20
CA ASP A 72 -13.32 -2.09 3.16
C ASP A 72 -12.96 -0.61 3.36
N GLY A 73 -12.47 -0.23 4.55
CA GLY A 73 -12.30 1.16 4.97
C GLY A 73 -10.86 1.59 5.25
N LEU A 74 -9.91 0.66 5.25
CA LEU A 74 -8.53 0.92 5.60
C LEU A 74 -7.61 0.60 4.43
N PHE A 75 -6.56 1.42 4.28
CA PHE A 75 -5.49 1.16 3.34
C PHE A 75 -4.34 0.46 4.05
N PHE A 76 -3.92 -0.67 3.50
CA PHE A 76 -2.75 -1.41 3.92
C PHE A 76 -1.93 -1.74 2.67
N PRO A 77 -0.66 -1.31 2.57
CA PRO A 77 0.23 -1.77 1.52
C PRO A 77 0.25 -3.30 1.45
N ALA A 78 0.22 -3.88 0.25
CA ALA A 78 0.17 -5.34 0.08
C ALA A 78 1.28 -6.07 0.85
N ALA A 79 2.49 -5.49 0.93
CA ALA A 79 3.59 -6.05 1.72
C ALA A 79 3.29 -6.12 3.23
N ASP A 80 2.57 -5.15 3.76
CA ASP A 80 2.15 -5.13 5.17
C ASP A 80 1.06 -6.17 5.42
N ILE A 81 0.13 -6.34 4.47
CA ILE A 81 -0.88 -7.41 4.53
C ILE A 81 -0.19 -8.78 4.54
N VAL A 82 0.77 -9.01 3.63
CA VAL A 82 1.54 -10.26 3.58
C VAL A 82 2.23 -10.51 4.92
N ARG A 83 2.92 -9.51 5.48
CA ARG A 83 3.61 -9.65 6.77
C ARG A 83 2.63 -9.98 7.90
N GLN A 84 1.52 -9.24 8.00
CA GLN A 84 0.53 -9.40 9.05
C GLN A 84 -0.18 -10.76 8.97
N VAL A 85 -0.54 -11.23 7.77
CA VAL A 85 -1.17 -12.55 7.57
C VAL A 85 -0.16 -13.67 7.85
N THR A 86 1.09 -13.51 7.42
CA THR A 86 2.13 -14.52 7.65
C THR A 86 2.41 -14.69 9.15
N ASN A 87 2.61 -13.59 9.86
CA ASN A 87 3.12 -13.60 11.23
C ASN A 87 2.02 -13.51 12.30
N GLY A 88 0.80 -13.12 11.93
CA GLY A 88 -0.25 -12.84 12.90
C GLY A 88 0.00 -11.57 13.72
N GLY A 89 -0.77 -11.40 14.79
CA GLY A 89 -0.70 -10.30 15.76
C GLY A 89 -1.65 -10.58 16.92
N SER A 90 -1.84 -9.64 17.87
CA SER A 90 -2.63 -9.81 19.13
C SER A 90 -3.60 -11.00 19.16
N TYR A 91 -4.70 -10.88 18.39
CA TYR A 91 -5.78 -11.86 18.31
C TYR A 91 -5.89 -12.49 16.93
N MET A 92 -5.04 -12.06 15.98
CA MET A 92 -5.02 -12.56 14.62
C MET A 92 -3.99 -13.70 14.55
N PRO A 93 -4.41 -14.96 14.32
CA PRO A 93 -3.48 -16.07 14.24
C PRO A 93 -2.43 -15.86 13.15
N ALA A 94 -1.26 -16.48 13.30
CA ALA A 94 -0.28 -16.56 12.23
C ALA A 94 -0.75 -17.58 11.19
N PHE A 95 -0.90 -17.16 9.93
CA PHE A 95 -1.34 -18.04 8.85
C PHE A 95 -0.18 -18.53 7.96
N GLY A 96 1.06 -18.12 8.21
CA GLY A 96 2.22 -18.53 7.41
C GLY A 96 2.48 -20.03 7.36
N THR A 97 1.93 -20.80 8.31
CA THR A 97 1.98 -22.27 8.34
C THR A 97 0.70 -22.94 7.85
N ILE A 98 -0.37 -22.16 7.63
CA ILE A 98 -1.72 -22.63 7.26
C ILE A 98 -2.00 -22.36 5.78
N LEU A 99 -1.58 -21.19 5.30
CA LEU A 99 -1.74 -20.72 3.92
C LEU A 99 -0.40 -20.78 3.20
N THR A 100 -0.45 -21.09 1.91
CA THR A 100 0.73 -21.01 1.05
C THR A 100 1.13 -19.56 0.83
N LYS A 101 2.41 -19.32 0.50
CA LYS A 101 2.89 -17.97 0.12
C LYS A 101 2.06 -17.37 -1.02
N HIS A 102 1.68 -18.19 -2.00
CA HIS A 102 0.85 -17.77 -3.12
C HIS A 102 -0.54 -17.29 -2.64
N GLN A 103 -1.21 -18.06 -1.78
CA GLN A 103 -2.51 -17.65 -1.23
C GLN A 103 -2.42 -16.35 -0.42
N ILE A 104 -1.35 -16.17 0.36
CA ILE A 104 -1.13 -14.93 1.13
C ILE A 104 -0.91 -13.74 0.19
N GLN A 105 -0.17 -13.92 -0.90
CA GLN A 105 0.04 -12.90 -1.93
C GLN A 105 -1.27 -12.57 -2.67
N SER A 106 -2.06 -13.59 -3.05
CA SER A 106 -3.38 -13.44 -3.65
C SER A 106 -4.33 -12.66 -2.74
N LEU A 107 -4.34 -12.95 -1.43
CA LEU A 107 -5.09 -12.20 -0.42
C LEU A 107 -4.68 -10.74 -0.38
N ALA A 108 -3.38 -10.46 -0.27
CA ALA A 108 -2.87 -9.10 -0.18
C ALA A 108 -3.20 -8.27 -1.42
N ALA A 109 -2.97 -8.82 -2.62
CA ALA A 109 -3.28 -8.16 -3.87
C ALA A 109 -4.79 -7.89 -4.01
N TRP A 110 -5.62 -8.85 -3.61
CA TRP A 110 -7.06 -8.71 -3.69
C TRP A 110 -7.61 -7.67 -2.70
N ILE A 111 -7.18 -7.71 -1.43
CA ILE A 111 -7.63 -6.75 -0.40
C ILE A 111 -7.23 -5.33 -0.78
N ASP A 112 -6.00 -5.12 -1.23
CA ASP A 112 -5.52 -3.82 -1.71
C ASP A 112 -6.38 -3.32 -2.89
N ALA A 113 -6.65 -4.18 -3.88
CA ALA A 113 -7.46 -3.82 -5.04
C ALA A 113 -8.94 -3.54 -4.73
N VAL A 114 -9.56 -4.26 -3.80
CA VAL A 114 -10.97 -4.04 -3.41
C VAL A 114 -11.17 -2.63 -2.85
N ARG A 115 -10.17 -2.11 -2.12
CA ARG A 115 -10.17 -0.72 -1.64
C ARG A 115 -10.05 0.28 -2.79
N LEU A 116 -9.18 0.05 -3.78
CA LEU A 116 -9.01 0.96 -4.92
C LEU A 116 -10.30 1.16 -5.74
N VAL A 117 -11.16 0.14 -5.82
CA VAL A 117 -12.47 0.25 -6.47
C VAL A 117 -13.44 1.14 -5.67
N LYS A 118 -13.34 1.11 -4.34
CA LYS A 118 -14.18 1.93 -3.46
C LYS A 118 -13.70 3.38 -3.39
N ASP A 119 -12.40 3.61 -3.57
CA ASP A 119 -11.75 4.92 -3.54
C ASP A 119 -10.84 5.13 -4.77
N PRO A 120 -11.39 5.58 -5.92
CA PRO A 120 -10.61 5.73 -7.16
C PRO A 120 -9.47 6.76 -7.06
N ASN A 121 -9.44 7.57 -5.99
CA ASN A 121 -8.38 8.53 -5.69
C ASN A 121 -7.23 7.95 -4.84
N ALA A 122 -7.40 6.75 -4.27
CA ALA A 122 -6.36 6.10 -3.45
C ALA A 122 -5.18 5.60 -4.30
N ALA A 123 -5.41 5.16 -5.53
CA ALA A 123 -4.35 4.71 -6.45
C ALA A 123 -3.42 5.84 -6.91
N ALA A 124 -3.94 7.07 -7.00
CA ALA A 124 -3.16 8.25 -7.35
C ALA A 124 -2.17 8.65 -6.24
N ALA A 125 -2.49 8.34 -4.98
CA ALA A 125 -1.60 8.58 -3.84
C ALA A 125 -0.40 7.61 -3.82
N THR A 126 -0.56 6.39 -4.34
CA THR A 126 0.49 5.37 -4.41
C THR A 126 1.50 5.63 -5.53
N THR A 127 1.13 6.37 -6.57
CA THR A 127 2.06 6.80 -7.65
C THR A 127 2.75 8.13 -7.36
N ALA A 128 2.26 8.90 -6.38
CA ALA A 128 2.73 10.25 -6.04
C ALA A 128 3.54 10.32 -4.73
N ALA A 129 4.30 9.27 -4.39
CA ALA A 129 5.34 9.34 -3.36
C ALA A 129 6.61 10.08 -3.85
N THR A 130 6.43 11.12 -4.66
CA THR A 130 7.44 12.15 -4.95
C THR A 130 6.81 13.51 -4.68
N LYS A 131 7.38 14.21 -3.70
CA LYS A 131 7.05 15.55 -3.16
C LYS A 131 6.29 16.47 -4.13
N PRO A 132 5.04 16.91 -3.81
CA PRO A 132 4.37 17.95 -4.58
C PRO A 132 5.01 19.32 -4.32
N THR A 133 5.59 19.91 -5.38
CA THR A 133 5.88 21.36 -5.44
C THR A 133 4.63 22.04 -6.00
N ALA A 134 4.11 23.01 -5.26
CA ALA A 134 2.81 23.64 -5.49
C ALA A 134 2.84 24.72 -6.57
N THR A 135 1.72 24.87 -7.29
CA THR A 135 1.30 26.18 -7.82
C THR A 135 -0.23 26.31 -7.75
N LYS A 136 -0.70 27.51 -7.39
CA LYS A 136 -2.00 27.90 -6.81
C LYS A 136 -3.01 28.38 -7.89
N PRO A 137 -4.32 28.20 -7.69
CA PRO A 137 -5.27 29.35 -7.58
C PRO A 137 -6.15 29.23 -6.31
N ALA A 138 -6.09 30.16 -5.36
CA ALA A 138 -6.98 31.32 -5.16
C ALA A 138 -8.36 30.96 -4.54
N ALA A 139 -8.55 31.43 -3.30
CA ALA A 139 -9.51 31.01 -2.27
C ALA A 139 -10.95 31.53 -2.45
N THR A 140 -11.89 30.92 -1.71
CA THR A 140 -12.72 31.65 -0.72
C THR A 140 -13.33 30.73 0.36
N THR A 141 -13.36 31.28 1.58
CA THR A 141 -14.04 30.90 2.84
C THR A 141 -13.58 29.65 3.62
N ALA A 142 -13.26 29.91 4.90
CA ALA A 142 -12.53 29.06 5.82
C ALA A 142 -13.45 28.26 6.75
N THR A 143 -13.32 26.94 6.69
CA THR A 143 -13.28 26.04 7.86
C THR A 143 -11.89 25.42 7.82
N ALA A 144 -11.16 25.46 8.94
CA ALA A 144 -9.73 25.20 9.00
C ALA A 144 -9.31 23.94 8.22
N ALA A 145 -8.54 24.14 7.15
CA ALA A 145 -7.83 23.07 6.47
C ALA A 145 -6.96 22.32 7.50
N PRO A 146 -6.78 20.99 7.40
CA PRO A 146 -5.89 20.27 8.30
C PRO A 146 -4.52 20.95 8.24
N ALA A 147 -4.01 21.35 9.42
CA ALA A 147 -2.73 22.01 9.54
C ALA A 147 -1.73 21.26 8.67
N ALA A 148 -1.04 21.98 7.78
CA ALA A 148 -0.01 21.39 6.95
C ALA A 148 0.88 20.51 7.83
N LEU A 149 1.32 19.35 7.32
CA LEU A 149 2.21 18.39 7.99
C LEU A 149 3.59 19.00 8.23
N THR A 150 3.64 20.02 9.08
CA THR A 150 4.85 20.69 9.52
C THR A 150 5.59 19.80 10.52
N PRO A 151 6.90 19.99 10.68
CA PRO A 151 7.66 19.30 11.74
C PRO A 151 7.02 19.48 13.13
N ALA A 152 6.45 20.65 13.41
CA ALA A 152 5.76 20.94 14.67
C ALA A 152 4.49 20.10 14.86
N VAL A 153 3.63 20.01 13.84
CA VAL A 153 2.41 19.17 13.90
C VAL A 153 2.78 17.69 14.03
N LYS A 154 3.83 17.24 13.33
CA LYS A 154 4.36 15.88 13.49
C LYS A 154 4.81 15.64 14.93
N ALA A 155 5.60 16.54 15.51
CA ALA A 155 6.07 16.42 16.90
C ALA A 155 4.91 16.38 17.92
N LEU A 156 3.85 17.18 17.71
CA LEU A 156 2.64 17.14 18.56
C LEU A 156 1.92 15.80 18.47
N GLY A 157 1.74 15.25 17.26
CA GLY A 157 1.13 13.92 17.08
C GLY A 157 1.94 12.82 17.76
N VAL A 158 3.27 12.91 17.71
CA VAL A 158 4.18 11.97 18.38
C VAL A 158 4.06 12.05 19.90
N ALA A 159 4.05 13.26 20.45
CA ALA A 159 3.88 13.46 21.88
C ALA A 159 2.53 12.92 22.36
N ALA A 160 1.45 13.15 21.59
CA ALA A 160 0.13 12.61 21.86
C ALA A 160 0.11 11.08 21.83
N PHE A 161 0.72 10.45 20.81
CA PHE A 161 0.80 9.00 20.67
C PHE A 161 1.51 8.33 21.86
N LYS A 162 2.61 8.94 22.35
CA LYS A 162 3.32 8.45 23.55
C LYS A 162 2.50 8.68 24.81
N LYS A 163 1.97 9.90 25.00
CA LYS A 163 1.20 10.30 26.19
C LYS A 163 -0.08 9.46 26.37
N ALA A 164 -0.75 9.13 25.27
CA ALA A 164 -1.94 8.28 25.29
C ALA A 164 -1.62 6.79 25.51
N GLY A 165 -0.34 6.41 25.67
CA GLY A 165 0.07 5.03 25.90
C GLY A 165 0.01 4.15 24.66
N CYS A 166 -0.30 4.71 23.48
CA CYS A 166 -0.44 3.95 22.23
C CYS A 166 0.84 3.18 21.89
N ALA A 167 2.02 3.76 22.18
CA ALA A 167 3.32 3.13 21.97
C ALA A 167 3.54 1.84 22.78
N GLY A 168 2.78 1.61 23.86
CA GLY A 168 2.84 0.37 24.64
C GLY A 168 2.14 -0.80 23.96
N CYS A 169 1.25 -0.54 23.01
CA CYS A 169 0.55 -1.56 22.25
C CYS A 169 0.99 -1.60 20.79
N HIS A 170 1.15 -0.46 20.13
CA HIS A 170 1.43 -0.37 18.69
C HIS A 170 2.91 -0.08 18.40
N ALA A 171 3.43 -0.69 17.34
CA ALA A 171 4.72 -0.34 16.77
C ALA A 171 4.59 0.88 15.86
N LEU A 172 5.57 1.78 15.95
CA LEU A 172 5.75 2.94 15.10
C LEU A 172 7.24 3.32 15.16
N ALA A 173 8.04 2.73 14.27
CA ALA A 173 9.49 2.82 14.24
C ALA A 173 10.00 4.27 14.17
N ALA A 174 9.30 5.14 13.43
CA ALA A 174 9.63 6.55 13.36
C ALA A 174 9.64 7.25 14.73
N GLN A 175 9.01 6.63 15.75
CA GLN A 175 8.89 7.15 17.12
C GLN A 175 9.56 6.27 18.18
N GLY A 176 10.26 5.21 17.77
CA GLY A 176 10.85 4.21 18.65
C GLY A 176 9.83 3.35 19.40
N ALA A 177 8.57 3.32 18.93
CA ALA A 177 7.55 2.47 19.53
C ALA A 177 7.68 1.04 18.99
N LEU A 178 7.78 0.07 19.91
CA LEU A 178 7.99 -1.35 19.60
C LEU A 178 6.84 -2.24 20.07
N GLY A 179 5.66 -1.64 20.33
CA GLY A 179 4.50 -2.39 20.80
C GLY A 179 4.09 -3.49 19.81
N THR A 180 3.77 -4.67 20.34
CA THR A 180 3.40 -5.85 19.52
C THR A 180 1.97 -6.33 19.76
N ARG A 181 1.23 -5.69 20.66
CA ARG A 181 -0.20 -6.01 20.87
C ARG A 181 -1.03 -5.45 19.72
N GLY A 182 -0.96 -4.15 19.49
CA GLY A 182 -1.62 -3.51 18.37
C GLY A 182 -0.89 -3.75 17.04
N PRO A 183 -1.59 -3.56 15.90
CA PRO A 183 -0.95 -3.58 14.59
C PRO A 183 0.21 -2.58 14.50
N ASN A 184 1.21 -2.91 13.70
CA ASN A 184 2.29 -1.99 13.34
C ASN A 184 1.71 -0.87 12.45
N LEU A 185 1.95 0.38 12.85
CA LEU A 185 1.44 1.58 12.21
C LEU A 185 2.44 2.23 11.23
N ASP A 186 3.64 1.67 11.09
CA ASP A 186 4.62 2.11 10.09
C ASP A 186 4.08 1.90 8.68
N GLY A 187 4.22 2.92 7.83
CA GLY A 187 3.81 2.86 6.43
C GLY A 187 2.30 2.85 6.20
N LEU A 188 1.49 2.79 7.26
CA LEU A 188 0.04 2.88 7.13
C LEU A 188 -0.37 4.31 6.78
N TYR A 189 -1.00 4.46 5.63
CA TYR A 189 -1.60 5.71 5.22
C TYR A 189 -3.07 5.71 5.61
N PHE A 190 -3.41 6.53 6.60
CA PHE A 190 -4.79 6.79 6.96
C PHE A 190 -5.16 8.19 6.48
N PRO A 191 -6.07 8.33 5.49
CA PRO A 191 -6.64 9.63 5.19
C PRO A 191 -7.23 10.22 6.46
N VAL A 192 -6.92 11.47 6.80
CA VAL A 192 -7.40 12.12 8.03
C VAL A 192 -8.93 12.03 8.17
N ALA A 193 -9.65 12.11 7.05
CA ALA A 193 -11.10 11.95 6.98
C ALA A 193 -11.60 10.56 7.42
N ASP A 194 -10.80 9.51 7.22
CA ASP A 194 -11.14 8.14 7.60
C ASP A 194 -10.79 7.85 9.07
N ILE A 195 -9.81 8.54 9.65
CA ILE A 195 -9.47 8.43 11.09
C ILE A 195 -10.54 9.07 11.96
N ILE A 196 -11.00 10.28 11.59
CA ILE A 196 -11.97 11.04 12.39
C ILE A 196 -13.31 10.31 12.51
N ARG A 197 -13.66 9.42 11.57
CA ARG A 197 -14.89 8.62 11.64
C ARG A 197 -14.76 7.36 12.51
N GLN A 198 -13.58 7.05 13.04
CA GLN A 198 -13.31 5.85 13.84
C GLN A 198 -13.16 6.13 15.35
N VAL A 199 -13.28 7.39 15.75
CA VAL A 199 -13.28 7.87 17.15
C VAL A 199 -14.59 8.58 17.46
#